data_AF-A0A4Y9L0I3-F1
#
_entry.id   AF-A0A4Y9L0I3-F1
#
_cell.length_a   1.000
_cell.length_b   1.000
_cell.length_c   1.000
_cell.angle_alpha   90.00
_cell.angle_beta   90.00
_cell.angle_gamma   90.00
#
_symmetry.space_group_name_H-M   'P 1'
#
loop_
_entity.id
_entity.type
_entity.pdbx_description
1 polymer ?
#
loop_
_entity_poly.entity_id
_entity_poly.type
_entity_poly.pdbx_seq_one_letter_code
_entity_poly.pdbx_strand_id
1 'polypeptide(L)'
;MTLPPVSPLLNSLFNLARAKYRAEKEAWVHLSYRLSGRFNLVTAISSIQREGDLDILLRCLEDEFDANANASGTDFSFHYQMIFSETWVVGCYEILRAFQQRDREAAAAGRPTSGVSELDEFKMIFTDLELLRMPIAKYEIAKDNKLGEPLRMRRVGDADAQPVEFYDAKDPGRFHIMPKGVSSRGSAVWLALDVRTTREHWVERRELADRLLSLVKLVKGAGELEAERNAHANASGTDQ
;
A
#
# COMPACT_ATOMS: atom_id res chain seq x y z
N MET A 1 4.87 18.33 -38.18
CA MET A 1 5.21 18.45 -36.75
C MET A 1 5.67 17.10 -36.26
N THR A 2 6.83 17.00 -35.62
CA THR A 2 7.26 15.76 -34.94
C THR A 2 6.56 15.67 -33.60
N LEU A 3 5.95 14.52 -33.30
CA LEU A 3 5.37 14.27 -31.98
C LEU A 3 6.49 14.24 -30.94
N PRO A 4 6.26 14.79 -29.73
CA PRO A 4 7.25 14.72 -28.67
C PRO A 4 7.53 13.25 -28.28
N PRO A 5 8.79 12.90 -27.98
CA PRO A 5 9.11 11.58 -27.44
C PRO A 5 8.41 11.36 -26.08
N VAL A 6 8.07 10.10 -25.79
CA VAL A 6 7.31 9.73 -24.59
C VAL A 6 8.09 9.97 -23.29
N SER A 7 9.40 9.67 -23.25
CA SER A 7 10.19 9.75 -22.02
C SER A 7 10.25 11.17 -21.42
N PRO A 8 10.43 12.25 -22.21
CA PRO A 8 10.32 13.62 -21.69
C PRO A 8 8.93 14.00 -21.17
N LEU A 9 7.84 13.47 -21.76
CA LEU A 9 6.50 13.67 -21.24
C LEU A 9 6.32 13.00 -19.88
N LEU A 10 6.81 11.76 -19.75
CA LEU A 10 6.81 11.01 -18.49
C LEU A 10 7.60 11.77 -17.40
N ASN A 11 8.80 12.23 -17.73
CA ASN A 11 9.61 13.03 -16.80
C ASN A 11 8.92 14.33 -16.40
N SER A 12 8.25 14.99 -17.33
CA SER A 12 7.50 16.23 -17.05
C SER A 12 6.34 15.98 -16.08
N LEU A 13 5.59 14.88 -16.27
CA LEU A 13 4.53 14.44 -15.36
C LEU A 13 5.04 14.27 -13.93
N PHE A 14 6.10 13.50 -13.72
CA PHE A 14 6.65 13.30 -12.37
C PHE A 14 7.25 14.58 -11.78
N ASN A 15 7.87 15.44 -12.59
CA ASN A 15 8.40 16.72 -12.11
C ASN A 15 7.28 17.68 -11.68
N LEU A 16 6.17 17.73 -12.42
CA LEU A 16 4.99 18.49 -12.03
C LEU A 16 4.39 17.95 -10.72
N ALA A 17 4.26 16.63 -10.60
CA ALA A 17 3.76 15.99 -9.38
C ALA A 17 4.64 16.30 -8.15
N ARG A 18 5.96 16.20 -8.27
CA ARG A 18 6.92 16.60 -7.21
C ARG A 18 6.83 18.08 -6.87
N ALA A 19 6.61 18.94 -7.86
CA ALA A 19 6.45 20.37 -7.63
C ALA A 19 5.16 20.71 -6.89
N LYS A 20 4.07 19.97 -7.15
CA LYS A 20 2.76 20.13 -6.50
C LYS A 20 2.72 19.55 -5.08
N TYR A 21 3.24 18.33 -4.87
CA TYR A 21 3.23 17.62 -3.59
C TYR A 21 4.64 17.51 -2.97
N ARG A 22 5.27 18.68 -2.73
CA ARG A 22 6.64 18.73 -2.18
C ARG A 22 6.73 18.11 -0.80
N ALA A 23 5.77 18.41 0.08
CA ALA A 23 5.76 17.92 1.45
C ALA A 23 5.64 16.39 1.51
N GLU A 24 4.75 15.81 0.70
CA GLU A 24 4.59 14.37 0.59
C GLU A 24 5.82 13.71 -0.03
N LYS A 25 6.43 14.34 -1.04
CA LYS A 25 7.69 13.85 -1.63
C LYS A 25 8.80 13.79 -0.58
N GLU A 26 8.96 14.85 0.21
CA GLU A 26 9.92 14.89 1.32
C GLU A 26 9.60 13.82 2.37
N ALA A 27 8.32 13.66 2.73
CA ALA A 27 7.89 12.63 3.69
C ALA A 27 8.22 11.21 3.19
N TRP A 28 8.02 10.90 1.91
CA TRP A 28 8.40 9.62 1.31
C TRP A 28 9.92 9.39 1.34
N VAL A 29 10.72 10.43 1.10
CA VAL A 29 12.18 10.38 1.20
C VAL A 29 12.61 10.11 2.65
N HIS A 30 12.02 10.81 3.62
CA HIS A 30 12.31 10.57 5.04
C HIS A 30 11.90 9.17 5.49
N LEU A 31 10.71 8.72 5.08
CA LEU A 31 10.22 7.38 5.37
C LEU A 31 11.17 6.31 4.80
N SER A 32 11.68 6.51 3.58
CA SER A 32 12.59 5.54 2.96
C SER A 32 13.88 5.36 3.75
N TYR A 33 14.50 6.46 4.19
CA TYR A 33 15.70 6.38 5.02
C TYR A 33 15.44 5.75 6.39
N ARG A 34 14.33 6.13 7.03
CA ARG A 34 13.96 5.58 8.35
C ARG A 34 13.71 4.08 8.28
N LEU A 35 12.83 3.62 7.39
CA LEU A 35 12.52 2.19 7.27
C LEU A 35 13.75 1.39 6.83
N SER A 36 14.42 1.79 5.75
CA SER A 36 15.61 1.05 5.27
C SER A 36 16.72 0.97 6.29
N GLY A 37 16.94 2.03 7.09
CA GLY A 37 17.91 2.01 8.17
C GLY A 37 17.55 1.01 9.27
N ARG A 38 16.26 0.93 9.66
CA ARG A 38 15.78 -0.02 10.68
C ARG A 38 15.94 -1.48 10.28
N PHE A 39 15.79 -1.78 8.99
CA PHE A 39 15.88 -3.14 8.45
C PHE A 39 17.26 -3.50 7.86
N ASN A 40 18.23 -2.57 7.92
CA ASN A 40 19.51 -2.66 7.21
C ASN A 40 19.34 -3.08 5.73
N LEU A 41 18.33 -2.50 5.06
CA LEU A 41 18.02 -2.76 3.66
C LEU A 41 18.14 -1.49 2.83
N VAL A 42 19.38 -1.11 2.53
CA VAL A 42 19.70 0.11 1.76
C VAL A 42 19.03 0.11 0.38
N THR A 43 18.91 -1.05 -0.27
CA THR A 43 18.26 -1.14 -1.60
C THR A 43 16.75 -0.86 -1.56
N ALA A 44 16.10 -0.91 -0.39
CA ALA A 44 14.70 -0.50 -0.26
C ALA A 44 14.50 1.01 -0.36
N ILE A 45 15.55 1.83 -0.16
CA ILE A 45 15.44 3.30 -0.24
C ILE A 45 14.89 3.70 -1.60
N SER A 46 15.50 3.21 -2.68
CA SER A 46 15.08 3.52 -4.04
C SER A 46 13.71 2.93 -4.38
N SER A 47 13.34 1.79 -3.79
CA SER A 47 12.02 1.19 -4.02
C SER A 47 10.91 2.00 -3.36
N ILE A 48 11.08 2.39 -2.09
CA ILE A 48 10.13 3.26 -1.37
C ILE A 48 10.00 4.62 -2.06
N GLN A 49 11.11 5.22 -2.50
CA GLN A 49 11.05 6.51 -3.18
C GLN A 49 10.36 6.45 -4.55
N ARG A 50 10.45 5.31 -5.27
CA ARG A 50 9.69 5.08 -6.51
C ARG A 50 8.20 4.96 -6.24
N GLU A 51 7.80 4.22 -5.19
CA GLU A 51 6.38 4.18 -4.79
C GLU A 51 5.89 5.56 -4.31
N GLY A 52 6.75 6.35 -3.67
CA GLY A 52 6.45 7.72 -3.32
C GLY A 52 6.27 8.66 -4.52
N ASP A 53 7.08 8.49 -5.57
CA ASP A 53 6.90 9.22 -6.84
C ASP A 53 5.59 8.82 -7.53
N LEU A 54 5.18 7.55 -7.44
CA LEU A 54 3.91 7.06 -7.97
C LEU A 54 2.71 7.60 -7.16
N ASP A 55 2.80 7.63 -5.83
CA ASP A 55 1.76 8.22 -4.95
C ASP A 55 1.49 9.68 -5.28
N ILE A 56 2.53 10.52 -5.39
CA ILE A 56 2.33 11.95 -5.70
C ILE A 56 1.76 12.18 -7.10
N LEU A 57 2.08 11.31 -8.07
CA LEU A 57 1.45 11.34 -9.39
C LEU A 57 -0.03 10.96 -9.29
N LEU A 58 -0.35 9.91 -8.55
CA LEU A 58 -1.73 9.49 -8.30
C LEU A 58 -2.54 10.59 -7.63
N ARG A 59 -1.99 11.29 -6.64
CA ARG A 59 -2.66 12.45 -6.01
C ARG A 59 -2.99 13.54 -7.02
N CYS A 60 -2.13 13.81 -8.01
CA CYS A 60 -2.45 14.74 -9.09
C CYS A 60 -3.68 14.28 -9.88
N LEU A 61 -3.68 13.03 -10.35
CA LEU A 61 -4.76 12.46 -11.15
C LEU A 61 -6.10 12.46 -10.40
N GLU A 62 -6.06 12.19 -9.09
CA GLU A 62 -7.22 12.19 -8.22
C GLU A 62 -7.81 13.59 -8.02
N ASP A 63 -6.95 14.59 -7.77
CA ASP A 63 -7.38 15.99 -7.64
C ASP A 63 -7.95 16.53 -8.96
N GLU A 64 -7.58 15.93 -10.09
CA GLU A 64 -8.06 16.29 -11.43
C GLU A 64 -9.33 15.55 -11.85
N PHE A 65 -9.78 14.55 -11.06
CA PHE A 65 -10.91 13.67 -11.41
C PHE A 65 -12.19 14.44 -11.75
N ASP A 66 -12.64 15.33 -10.85
CA ASP A 66 -13.87 16.11 -11.08
C ASP A 66 -13.68 17.18 -12.17
N ALA A 67 -12.47 17.75 -12.27
CA ALA A 67 -12.15 18.77 -13.28
C ALA A 67 -12.20 18.18 -14.69
N ASN A 68 -11.84 16.91 -14.84
CA ASN A 68 -11.81 16.19 -16.11
C ASN A 68 -13.14 15.52 -16.47
N ALA A 69 -14.09 15.40 -15.52
CA ALA A 69 -15.40 14.77 -15.77
C ALA A 69 -16.20 15.40 -16.93
N ASN A 70 -15.93 16.68 -17.25
CA ASN A 70 -16.57 17.41 -18.34
C ASN A 70 -15.68 17.60 -19.58
N ALA A 71 -14.45 17.07 -19.59
CA ALA A 71 -13.53 17.21 -20.72
C ALA A 71 -13.95 16.27 -21.86
N SER A 72 -14.22 16.83 -23.05
CA SER A 72 -14.65 16.05 -24.21
C SER A 72 -13.50 15.21 -24.78
N GLY A 73 -13.49 13.91 -24.49
CA GLY A 73 -12.56 12.94 -25.04
C GLY A 73 -12.72 11.56 -24.40
N THR A 74 -12.21 10.50 -25.03
CA THR A 74 -12.09 9.18 -24.40
C THR A 74 -11.06 9.30 -23.27
N ASP A 75 -11.50 9.70 -22.08
CA ASP A 75 -10.62 9.99 -20.96
C ASP A 75 -10.07 8.70 -20.35
N PHE A 76 -8.92 8.26 -20.86
CA PHE A 76 -8.17 7.14 -20.31
C PHE A 76 -7.48 7.50 -18.98
N SER A 77 -7.60 8.74 -18.48
CA SER A 77 -6.95 9.15 -17.23
C SER A 77 -7.40 8.27 -16.06
N PHE A 78 -8.69 7.94 -15.98
CA PHE A 78 -9.18 7.02 -14.96
C PHE A 78 -8.60 5.60 -15.11
N HIS A 79 -8.48 5.11 -16.35
CA HIS A 79 -7.88 3.81 -16.61
C HIS A 79 -6.41 3.76 -16.14
N TYR A 80 -5.62 4.78 -16.46
CA TYR A 80 -4.24 4.88 -16.01
C TYR A 80 -4.14 5.07 -14.49
N GLN A 81 -5.02 5.86 -13.89
CA GLN A 81 -5.09 6.02 -12.45
C GLN A 81 -5.34 4.67 -11.76
N MET A 82 -6.26 3.85 -12.27
CA MET A 82 -6.50 2.50 -11.72
C MET A 82 -5.28 1.58 -11.88
N ILE A 83 -4.64 1.54 -13.06
CA ILE A 83 -3.41 0.75 -13.28
C ILE A 83 -2.31 1.16 -12.29
N PHE A 84 -2.08 2.46 -12.15
CA PHE A 84 -1.06 2.99 -11.26
C PHE A 84 -1.41 2.73 -9.79
N SER A 85 -2.68 2.82 -9.40
CA SER A 85 -3.11 2.54 -8.04
C SER A 85 -2.96 1.06 -7.68
N GLU A 86 -3.32 0.15 -8.59
CA GLU A 86 -3.12 -1.30 -8.42
C GLU A 86 -1.62 -1.65 -8.35
N THR A 87 -0.81 -1.02 -9.20
CA THR A 87 0.66 -1.18 -9.18
C THR A 87 1.26 -0.71 -7.84
N TRP A 88 0.83 0.45 -7.36
CA TRP A 88 1.27 1.01 -6.08
C TRP A 88 0.91 0.12 -4.90
N VAL A 89 -0.33 -0.40 -4.85
CA VAL A 89 -0.76 -1.33 -3.79
C VAL A 89 0.12 -2.57 -3.74
N VAL A 90 0.38 -3.19 -4.90
CA VAL A 90 1.25 -4.39 -4.98
C VAL A 90 2.70 -4.03 -4.60
N GLY A 91 3.23 -2.90 -5.08
CA GLY A 91 4.57 -2.43 -4.77
C GLY A 91 4.77 -2.19 -3.27
N CYS A 92 3.87 -1.45 -2.63
CA CYS A 92 3.89 -1.20 -1.20
C CYS A 92 3.75 -2.49 -0.39
N TYR A 93 2.84 -3.41 -0.78
CA TYR A 93 2.70 -4.70 -0.11
C TYR A 93 4.02 -5.49 -0.11
N GLU A 94 4.69 -5.61 -1.26
CA GLU A 94 5.92 -6.39 -1.35
C GLU A 94 7.07 -5.77 -0.54
N ILE A 95 7.15 -4.44 -0.49
CA ILE A 95 8.12 -3.74 0.38
C ILE A 95 7.88 -4.07 1.85
N LEU A 96 6.64 -3.88 2.34
CA LEU A 96 6.33 -4.15 3.74
C LEU A 96 6.44 -5.65 4.09
N ARG A 97 6.10 -6.54 3.15
CA ARG A 97 6.28 -7.99 3.31
C ARG A 97 7.75 -8.34 3.50
N ALA A 98 8.64 -7.74 2.70
CA ALA A 98 10.08 -7.96 2.82
C ALA A 98 10.66 -7.46 4.16
N PHE A 99 10.08 -6.39 4.72
CA PHE A 99 10.40 -5.90 6.05
C PHE A 99 9.92 -6.85 7.15
N GLN A 100 8.64 -7.22 7.13
CA GLN A 100 8.08 -8.18 8.10
C GLN A 100 8.81 -9.52 8.07
N GLN A 101 9.20 -10.00 6.89
CA GLN A 101 9.97 -11.23 6.74
C GLN A 101 11.34 -11.13 7.43
N ARG A 102 12.05 -10.01 7.26
CA ARG A 102 13.34 -9.79 7.95
C ARG A 102 13.22 -9.77 9.46
N ASP A 103 12.19 -9.12 10.00
CA ASP A 103 11.96 -9.11 11.45
C ASP A 103 11.70 -10.53 11.98
N ARG A 104 10.90 -11.33 11.26
CA ARG A 104 10.65 -12.73 11.63
C ARG A 104 11.93 -13.57 11.61
N GLU A 105 12.77 -13.38 10.58
CA GLU A 105 14.05 -14.08 10.45
C GLU A 105 15.04 -13.66 11.55
N ALA A 106 15.10 -12.36 11.87
CA ALA A 106 15.91 -11.85 12.97
C ALA A 106 15.46 -12.47 14.31
N ALA A 107 14.16 -12.47 14.59
CA ALA A 107 13.60 -13.08 15.79
C ALA A 107 13.90 -14.57 15.88
N ALA A 108 13.71 -15.33 14.79
CA ALA A 108 14.02 -16.76 14.73
C ALA A 108 15.51 -17.07 14.96
N ALA A 109 16.40 -16.14 14.58
CA ALA A 109 17.83 -16.24 14.79
C ALA A 109 18.29 -15.67 16.16
N GLY A 110 17.38 -15.25 17.04
CA GLY A 110 17.72 -14.63 18.33
C GLY A 110 18.41 -13.27 18.19
N ARG A 111 18.22 -12.58 17.06
CA ARG A 111 18.78 -11.25 16.79
C ARG A 111 17.75 -10.16 17.09
N PRO A 112 18.18 -8.94 17.44
CA PRO A 112 17.25 -7.82 17.62
C PRO A 112 16.42 -7.56 16.36
N THR A 113 15.10 -7.41 16.53
CA THR A 113 14.19 -6.99 15.46
C THR A 113 14.27 -5.47 15.24
N SER A 114 13.73 -5.02 14.12
CA SER A 114 13.55 -3.59 13.84
C SER A 114 12.50 -2.94 14.75
N GLY A 115 11.64 -3.72 15.42
CA GLY A 115 10.47 -3.24 16.17
C GLY A 115 9.39 -2.55 15.31
N VAL A 116 9.62 -2.31 14.02
CA VAL A 116 8.68 -1.60 13.15
C VAL A 116 7.49 -2.47 12.82
N SER A 117 7.70 -3.77 12.56
CA SER A 117 6.61 -4.70 12.24
C SER A 117 5.68 -4.99 13.43
N GLU A 118 6.09 -4.59 14.63
CA GLU A 118 5.34 -4.74 15.87
C GLU A 118 4.39 -3.56 16.13
N LEU A 119 4.59 -2.43 15.43
CA LEU A 119 3.71 -1.26 15.52
C LEU A 119 2.31 -1.61 15.02
N ASP A 120 1.29 -1.16 15.75
CA ASP A 120 -0.10 -1.44 15.39
C ASP A 120 -0.48 -0.76 14.06
N GLU A 121 0.02 0.44 13.80
CA GLU A 121 -0.16 1.14 12.54
C GLU A 121 0.44 0.36 11.37
N PHE A 122 1.64 -0.21 11.55
CA PHE A 122 2.26 -1.06 10.53
C PHE A 122 1.39 -2.29 10.25
N LYS A 123 0.92 -2.98 11.30
CA LYS A 123 0.08 -4.18 11.16
C LYS A 123 -1.24 -3.88 10.45
N MET A 124 -1.88 -2.76 10.79
CA MET A 124 -3.14 -2.35 10.14
C MET A 124 -2.92 -2.06 8.66
N ILE A 125 -1.91 -1.25 8.32
CA ILE A 125 -1.57 -0.92 6.92
C ILE A 125 -1.22 -2.18 6.13
N PHE A 126 -0.36 -3.04 6.72
CA PHE A 126 0.06 -4.28 6.08
C PHE A 126 -1.11 -5.22 5.83
N THR A 127 -2.05 -5.29 6.78
CA THR A 127 -3.27 -6.11 6.64
C THR A 127 -4.12 -5.60 5.49
N ASP A 128 -4.37 -4.29 5.39
CA ASP A 128 -5.14 -3.72 4.27
C ASP A 128 -4.47 -4.01 2.92
N LEU A 129 -3.16 -3.79 2.81
CA LEU A 129 -2.40 -4.11 1.60
C LEU A 129 -2.44 -5.61 1.24
N GLU A 130 -2.36 -6.49 2.24
CA GLU A 130 -2.47 -7.95 2.05
C GLU A 130 -3.85 -8.34 1.51
N LEU A 131 -4.91 -7.77 2.07
CA LEU A 131 -6.29 -8.01 1.65
C LEU A 131 -6.54 -7.53 0.21
N LEU A 132 -5.94 -6.40 -0.19
CA LEU A 132 -6.09 -5.86 -1.54
C LEU A 132 -5.23 -6.58 -2.58
N ARG A 133 -4.00 -6.98 -2.23
CA ARG A 133 -3.05 -7.57 -3.19
C ARG A 133 -3.58 -8.87 -3.79
N MET A 134 -4.29 -9.69 -3.02
CA MET A 134 -4.81 -10.97 -3.49
C MET A 134 -5.83 -10.85 -4.63
N PRO A 135 -6.93 -10.07 -4.50
CA PRO A 135 -7.86 -9.87 -5.60
C PRO A 135 -7.26 -9.10 -6.77
N ILE A 136 -6.32 -8.18 -6.54
CA ILE A 136 -5.65 -7.42 -7.60
C ILE A 136 -4.71 -8.31 -8.44
N ALA A 137 -3.82 -9.07 -7.78
CA ALA A 137 -2.75 -9.78 -8.46
C ALA A 137 -3.08 -11.23 -8.82
N LYS A 138 -4.03 -11.86 -8.10
CA LYS A 138 -4.36 -13.28 -8.26
C LYS A 138 -5.82 -13.54 -8.60
N TYR A 139 -6.69 -12.52 -8.55
CA TYR A 139 -8.13 -12.69 -8.71
C TYR A 139 -8.72 -13.70 -7.70
N GLU A 140 -8.21 -13.70 -6.48
CA GLU A 140 -8.62 -14.60 -5.40
C GLU A 140 -9.00 -13.79 -4.16
N ILE A 141 -9.85 -14.35 -3.31
CA ILE A 141 -10.14 -13.75 -2.00
C ILE A 141 -8.92 -13.95 -1.08
N ALA A 142 -8.54 -12.90 -0.36
CA ALA A 142 -7.40 -12.99 0.54
C ALA A 142 -7.65 -14.04 1.64
N LYS A 143 -6.64 -14.90 1.89
CA LYS A 143 -6.68 -15.96 2.91
C LYS A 143 -7.81 -16.97 2.70
N ASP A 144 -8.27 -17.17 1.46
CA ASP A 144 -9.29 -18.17 1.06
C ASP A 144 -9.02 -19.58 1.61
N ASN A 145 -7.76 -19.96 1.80
CA ASN A 145 -7.35 -21.21 2.44
C ASN A 145 -7.82 -21.40 3.88
N LYS A 146 -8.42 -20.36 4.50
CA LYS A 146 -9.07 -20.42 5.82
C LYS A 146 -10.57 -20.65 5.76
N LEU A 147 -11.17 -20.65 4.57
CA LEU A 147 -12.58 -21.01 4.39
C LEU A 147 -12.77 -22.51 4.66
N GLY A 148 -13.62 -22.82 5.64
CA GLY A 148 -14.03 -24.21 5.92
C GLY A 148 -15.05 -24.74 4.91
N GLU A 149 -15.86 -23.84 4.35
CA GLU A 149 -16.93 -24.11 3.40
C GLU A 149 -16.94 -23.04 2.29
N PRO A 150 -17.48 -23.33 1.10
CA PRO A 150 -17.62 -22.35 0.03
C PRO A 150 -18.37 -21.10 0.49
N LEU A 151 -17.84 -19.93 0.12
CA LEU A 151 -18.42 -18.64 0.49
C LEU A 151 -19.60 -18.32 -0.42
N ARG A 152 -20.74 -17.97 0.17
CA ARG A 152 -21.93 -17.52 -0.56
C ARG A 152 -21.72 -16.08 -1.04
N MET A 153 -21.80 -15.89 -2.35
CA MET A 153 -21.55 -14.61 -3.01
C MET A 153 -22.76 -14.17 -3.82
N ARG A 154 -22.92 -12.86 -3.94
CA ARG A 154 -23.88 -12.23 -4.84
C ARG A 154 -23.19 -11.07 -5.54
N ARG A 155 -23.54 -10.80 -6.79
CA ARG A 155 -22.97 -9.64 -7.49
C ARG A 155 -23.58 -8.36 -6.93
N VAL A 156 -22.77 -7.32 -6.87
CA VAL A 156 -23.24 -6.01 -6.46
C VAL A 156 -24.31 -5.53 -7.44
N GLY A 157 -25.49 -5.19 -6.91
CA GLY A 157 -26.64 -4.75 -7.71
C GLY A 157 -27.65 -5.85 -8.07
N ASP A 158 -27.38 -7.12 -7.77
CA ASP A 158 -28.35 -8.19 -7.98
C ASP A 158 -29.53 -8.08 -7.00
N ALA A 159 -30.75 -8.28 -7.52
CA ALA A 159 -31.95 -8.42 -6.71
C ALA A 159 -31.94 -9.74 -5.91
N ASP A 160 -32.73 -9.82 -4.84
CA ASP A 160 -32.79 -11.02 -3.97
C ASP A 160 -33.18 -12.32 -4.69
N ALA A 161 -33.87 -12.21 -5.83
CA ALA A 161 -34.31 -13.33 -6.64
C ALA A 161 -33.21 -13.96 -7.52
N GLN A 162 -32.04 -13.31 -7.65
CA GLN A 162 -30.94 -13.85 -8.46
C GLN A 162 -30.24 -15.03 -7.75
N PRO A 163 -29.73 -16.02 -8.51
CA PRO A 163 -29.01 -17.15 -7.95
C PRO A 163 -27.81 -16.71 -7.11
N VAL A 164 -27.62 -17.36 -5.95
CA VAL A 164 -26.41 -17.19 -5.13
C VAL A 164 -25.28 -17.97 -5.80
N GLU A 165 -24.17 -17.30 -6.09
CA GLU A 165 -22.94 -17.93 -6.55
C GLU A 165 -22.11 -18.39 -5.35
N PHE A 166 -21.27 -19.42 -5.52
CA PHE A 166 -20.41 -19.92 -4.45
C PHE A 166 -18.95 -19.82 -4.87
N TYR A 167 -18.15 -19.22 -4.00
CA TYR A 167 -16.70 -19.19 -4.13
C TYR A 167 -16.10 -20.33 -3.30
N ASP A 168 -15.56 -21.35 -3.95
CA ASP A 168 -14.86 -22.46 -3.29
C ASP A 168 -13.34 -22.31 -3.44
N ALA A 169 -12.63 -22.22 -2.32
CA ALA A 169 -11.16 -22.14 -2.29
C ALA A 169 -10.46 -23.37 -2.91
N LYS A 170 -11.17 -24.50 -2.99
CA LYS A 170 -10.65 -25.75 -3.58
C LYS A 170 -10.91 -25.87 -5.08
N ASP A 171 -11.75 -25.02 -5.65
CA ASP A 171 -12.01 -25.02 -7.08
C ASP A 171 -10.78 -24.43 -7.83
N PRO A 172 -10.14 -25.20 -8.75
CA PRO A 172 -9.03 -24.70 -9.55
C PRO A 172 -9.45 -23.60 -10.54
N GLY A 173 -10.75 -23.51 -10.89
CA GLY A 173 -11.31 -22.47 -11.74
C GLY A 173 -11.78 -21.23 -10.98
N ARG A 174 -11.58 -21.17 -9.66
CA ARG A 174 -12.07 -20.05 -8.85
C ARG A 174 -11.41 -18.74 -9.27
N PHE A 175 -12.22 -17.71 -9.37
CA PHE A 175 -11.75 -16.34 -9.44
C PHE A 175 -12.77 -15.43 -8.76
N HIS A 176 -12.32 -14.28 -8.28
CA HIS A 176 -13.16 -13.26 -7.71
C HIS A 176 -12.55 -11.88 -7.94
N ILE A 177 -13.39 -10.94 -8.33
CA ILE A 177 -13.02 -9.53 -8.46
C ILE A 177 -13.77 -8.79 -7.36
N MET A 178 -13.03 -8.22 -6.42
CA MET A 178 -13.63 -7.40 -5.38
C MET A 178 -14.29 -6.16 -5.98
N PRO A 179 -15.43 -5.71 -5.43
CA PRO A 179 -16.00 -4.42 -5.75
C PRO A 179 -14.93 -3.32 -5.67
N LYS A 180 -14.88 -2.47 -6.69
CA LYS A 180 -13.96 -1.34 -6.79
C LYS A 180 -14.67 -0.14 -7.37
N GLY A 181 -14.16 1.04 -7.06
CA GLY A 181 -14.76 2.30 -7.49
C GLY A 181 -13.87 3.49 -7.22
N VAL A 182 -14.51 4.66 -7.10
CA VAL A 182 -13.85 5.93 -6.86
C VAL A 182 -14.49 6.58 -5.63
N SER A 183 -13.65 7.06 -4.71
CA SER A 183 -14.07 7.86 -3.56
C SER A 183 -14.56 9.25 -4.01
N SER A 184 -15.16 10.00 -3.08
CA SER A 184 -15.52 11.40 -3.30
C SER A 184 -14.31 12.33 -3.54
N ARG A 185 -13.07 11.84 -3.34
CA ARG A 185 -11.82 12.59 -3.60
C ARG A 185 -11.18 12.22 -4.92
N GLY A 186 -11.85 11.42 -5.75
CA GLY A 186 -11.27 10.87 -6.97
C GLY A 186 -10.31 9.70 -6.74
N SER A 187 -9.99 9.31 -5.50
CA SER A 187 -9.09 8.17 -5.21
C SER A 187 -9.73 6.82 -5.49
N ALA A 188 -8.95 5.86 -5.98
CA ALA A 188 -9.36 4.48 -6.12
C ALA A 188 -9.76 3.88 -4.76
N VAL A 189 -10.85 3.12 -4.74
CA VAL A 189 -11.33 2.37 -3.57
C VAL A 189 -11.62 0.91 -3.94
N TRP A 190 -11.39 0.01 -2.99
CA TRP A 190 -11.73 -1.41 -3.11
C TRP A 190 -12.39 -1.90 -1.84
N LEU A 191 -13.32 -2.84 -1.97
CA LEU A 191 -13.85 -3.60 -0.85
C LEU A 191 -12.81 -4.65 -0.44
N ALA A 192 -12.31 -4.56 0.79
CA ALA A 192 -11.48 -5.57 1.40
C ALA A 192 -12.37 -6.53 2.22
N LEU A 193 -12.11 -7.83 2.11
CA LEU A 193 -12.78 -8.87 2.89
C LEU A 193 -11.73 -9.70 3.63
N ASP A 194 -11.75 -9.67 4.96
CA ASP A 194 -10.99 -10.60 5.78
C ASP A 194 -11.85 -11.81 6.14
N VAL A 195 -11.62 -12.92 5.42
CA VAL A 195 -12.36 -14.17 5.63
C VAL A 195 -12.16 -14.78 7.01
N ARG A 196 -11.12 -14.39 7.77
CA ARG A 196 -10.92 -14.89 9.14
C ARG A 196 -11.91 -14.28 10.13
N THR A 197 -12.22 -12.99 9.93
CA THR A 197 -13.09 -12.22 10.81
C THR A 197 -14.46 -11.96 10.20
N THR A 198 -14.66 -12.35 8.93
CA THR A 198 -15.83 -12.04 8.10
C THR A 198 -16.15 -10.55 8.04
N ARG A 199 -15.13 -9.71 8.26
CA ARG A 199 -15.29 -8.25 8.20
C ARG A 199 -14.97 -7.78 6.80
N GLU A 200 -15.82 -6.87 6.34
CA GLU A 200 -15.62 -6.12 5.12
C GLU A 200 -15.48 -4.63 5.42
N HIS A 201 -14.61 -3.97 4.68
CA HIS A 201 -14.46 -2.51 4.75
C HIS A 201 -13.90 -1.97 3.44
N TRP A 202 -14.23 -0.72 3.14
CA TRP A 202 -13.67 -0.03 1.99
C TRP A 202 -12.28 0.50 2.35
N VAL A 203 -11.32 0.27 1.46
CA VAL A 203 -9.97 0.80 1.56
C VAL A 203 -9.75 1.81 0.45
N GLU A 204 -9.48 3.06 0.82
CA GLU A 204 -9.12 4.13 -0.10
C GLU A 204 -7.59 4.20 -0.27
N ARG A 205 -7.13 4.23 -1.52
CA ARG A 205 -5.69 4.29 -1.83
C ARG A 205 -5.01 5.52 -1.20
N ARG A 206 -5.62 6.71 -1.26
CA ARG A 206 -5.05 7.94 -0.69
C ARG A 206 -4.92 7.90 0.81
N GLU A 207 -5.98 7.44 1.48
CA GLU A 207 -5.96 7.22 2.92
C GLU A 207 -4.85 6.23 3.32
N LEU A 208 -4.69 5.14 2.58
CA LEU A 208 -3.64 4.15 2.83
C LEU A 208 -2.23 4.73 2.65
N ALA A 209 -2.02 5.58 1.66
CA ALA A 209 -0.77 6.31 1.48
C ALA A 209 -0.51 7.33 2.60
N ASP A 210 -1.53 8.07 3.04
CA ASP A 210 -1.42 9.00 4.16
C ASP A 210 -1.06 8.27 5.46
N ARG A 211 -1.66 7.09 5.70
CA ARG A 211 -1.31 6.20 6.82
C ARG A 211 0.13 5.70 6.73
N LEU A 212 0.60 5.30 5.54
CA LEU A 212 2.01 4.94 5.34
C LEU A 212 2.96 6.08 5.65
N LEU A 213 2.69 7.28 5.15
CA LEU A 213 3.51 8.46 5.43
C LEU A 213 3.52 8.80 6.92
N SER A 214 2.42 8.55 7.63
CA SER A 214 2.34 8.80 9.08
C SER A 214 3.33 7.95 9.89
N LEU A 215 3.79 6.81 9.37
CA LEU A 215 4.84 5.98 10.01
C LEU A 215 6.14 6.76 10.21
N VAL A 216 6.40 7.81 9.43
CA VAL A 216 7.57 8.69 9.63
C VAL A 216 7.58 9.29 11.04
N LYS A 217 6.42 9.51 11.67
CA LYS A 217 6.31 10.07 13.01
C LYS A 217 6.58 9.04 14.11
N LEU A 218 6.41 7.76 13.79
CA LEU A 218 6.50 6.64 14.74
C LEU A 218 7.85 5.93 14.66
N VAL A 219 8.45 5.88 13.48
CA VAL A 219 9.72 5.20 13.24
C VAL A 219 10.87 6.17 13.45
N LYS A 220 11.66 5.96 14.50
CA LYS A 220 12.91 6.70 14.74
C LYS A 220 14.00 6.30 13.75
N GLY A 221 14.92 7.21 13.47
CA GLY A 221 16.12 6.91 12.69
C GLY A 221 17.00 5.86 13.38
N ALA A 222 17.78 5.10 12.60
CA ALA A 222 18.69 4.09 13.17
C ALA A 222 19.69 4.72 14.17
N GLY A 223 20.26 5.88 13.83
CA GLY A 223 21.19 6.60 14.71
C GLY A 223 20.53 7.19 15.97
N GLU A 224 19.27 7.62 15.88
CA GLU A 224 18.51 8.09 17.05
C GLU A 224 18.31 6.95 18.06
N LEU A 225 17.94 5.77 17.57
CA LEU A 225 17.74 4.60 18.44
C LEU A 225 19.06 4.08 19.02
N GLU A 226 20.15 4.12 18.25
CA GLU A 226 21.47 3.76 18.75
C GLU A 226 21.92 4.71 19.87
N ALA A 227 21.72 6.02 19.69
CA ALA A 227 21.99 7.01 20.72
C ALA A 227 21.18 6.76 22.00
N GLU A 228 19.89 6.44 21.89
CA GLU A 228 19.03 6.10 23.03
C GLU A 228 19.49 4.83 23.76
N ARG A 229 19.87 3.78 23.01
CA ARG A 229 20.41 2.55 23.60
C ARG A 229 21.71 2.81 24.36
N ASN A 230 22.61 3.60 23.79
CA ASN A 230 23.87 3.95 24.42
C ASN A 230 23.65 4.81 25.68
N ALA A 231 22.72 5.76 25.63
CA ALA A 231 22.36 6.57 26.79
C ALA A 231 21.77 5.70 27.93
N HIS A 232 20.89 4.76 27.62
CA HIS A 232 20.34 3.83 28.60
C HIS A 232 21.41 2.90 29.20
N ALA A 233 22.30 2.34 28.38
CA ALA A 233 23.38 1.48 28.85
C ALA A 233 24.32 2.21 29.82
N ASN A 234 24.67 3.46 29.51
CA ASN A 234 25.51 4.31 30.35
C ASN A 234 24.83 4.66 31.69
N ALA A 235 23.52 4.92 31.67
CA ALA A 235 22.74 5.20 32.89
C ALA A 235 22.59 3.97 33.81
N SER A 236 22.45 2.76 33.25
CA SER A 236 22.38 1.52 34.03
C SER A 236 23.72 1.01 34.54
N GLY A 237 24.85 1.54 34.03
CA GLY A 237 26.20 1.17 34.45
C GLY A 237 26.78 2.02 35.58
N THR A 238 26.03 2.98 36.13
CA THR A 238 26.53 3.92 37.17
C THR A 238 26.21 3.50 38.61
N ASP A 239 25.59 2.34 38.83
CA ASP A 239 25.22 1.80 40.16
C ASP A 239 26.17 0.66 40.65
N GLN A 240 27.47 0.72 40.33
CA GLN A 240 28.49 -0.19 40.89
C GLN A 240 29.59 0.55 41.67
#